data_AF-A0A965U4J3-F1
#
_entry.id   AF-A0A965U4J3-F1
#
_cell.length_a   1.000
_cell.length_b   1.000
_cell.length_c   1.000
_cell.angle_alpha   90.00
_cell.angle_beta   90.00
_cell.angle_gamma   90.00
#
_symmetry.space_group_name_H-M   'P 1'
#
loop_
_entity.id
_entity.type
_entity.pdbx_description
1 polymer ?
#
loop_
_entity_poly.entity_id
_entity_poly.type
_entity_poly.pdbx_seq_one_letter_code
_entity_poly.pdbx_strand_id
1 'polypeptide(L)'
;MKIAVLIPCYNEAKSITKVVTDYRAALPEAEIYVYDNNSTDGTDELARAAGATVRYEHRQGKGNVIRTMFREIEADAYLMLDGDGTYLPEDAEKMLLPLFSGFDHVIVISVSSGLSGTFNALRLASESYEGLSFTMYDTKTLGAGQGFLVLRALELLEAGRTPDEIVTALDKLRFEDSLAIY
;
A
#
# COMPACT_ATOMS: atom_id res chain seq x y z
N MET A 1 9.57 9.74 -15.84
CA MET A 1 9.21 8.67 -14.91
C MET A 1 7.74 8.33 -15.15
N LYS A 2 7.43 7.08 -15.44
CA LYS A 2 6.07 6.59 -15.67
C LYS A 2 5.47 6.12 -14.35
N ILE A 3 4.39 6.76 -13.92
CA ILE A 3 3.69 6.44 -12.67
C ILE A 3 2.37 5.75 -13.02
N ALA A 4 2.10 4.61 -12.38
CA ALA A 4 0.83 3.90 -12.53
C ALA A 4 0.08 3.86 -11.20
N VAL A 5 -1.15 4.36 -11.18
CA VAL A 5 -2.10 4.16 -10.07
C VAL A 5 -2.87 2.87 -10.33
N LEU A 6 -2.76 1.90 -9.43
CA LEU A 6 -3.36 0.57 -9.58
C LEU A 6 -4.51 0.39 -8.57
N ILE A 7 -5.73 0.21 -9.09
CA ILE A 7 -6.95 0.11 -8.27
C ILE A 7 -7.68 -1.22 -8.55
N PRO A 8 -7.53 -2.25 -7.69
CA PRO A 8 -8.34 -3.45 -7.78
C PRO A 8 -9.76 -3.14 -7.27
N CYS A 9 -10.78 -3.54 -8.03
CA CYS A 9 -12.17 -3.25 -7.69
C CYS A 9 -13.05 -4.51 -7.73
N TYR A 10 -13.98 -4.59 -6.77
CA TYR A 10 -15.10 -5.53 -6.75
C TYR A 10 -16.30 -4.86 -6.10
N ASN A 11 -17.27 -4.43 -6.91
CA ASN A 11 -18.47 -3.71 -6.48
C ASN A 11 -18.21 -2.40 -5.72
N GLU A 12 -17.48 -1.48 -6.36
CA GLU A 12 -17.11 -0.16 -5.84
C GLU A 12 -17.84 1.00 -6.56
N ALA A 13 -19.02 0.77 -7.14
CA ALA A 13 -19.72 1.79 -7.94
C ALA A 13 -20.04 3.07 -7.16
N LYS A 14 -20.13 3.01 -5.83
CA LYS A 14 -20.44 4.16 -4.98
C LYS A 14 -19.26 5.14 -4.83
N SER A 15 -18.03 4.66 -4.97
CA SER A 15 -16.81 5.39 -4.63
C SER A 15 -15.89 5.59 -5.83
N ILE A 16 -15.88 4.66 -6.79
CA ILE A 16 -14.85 4.59 -7.83
C ILE A 16 -14.74 5.86 -8.68
N THR A 17 -15.87 6.52 -9.00
CA THR A 17 -15.87 7.78 -9.75
C THR A 17 -15.08 8.86 -9.01
N LYS A 18 -15.29 8.98 -7.69
CA LYS A 18 -14.60 9.97 -6.86
C LYS A 18 -13.12 9.61 -6.74
N VAL A 19 -12.80 8.35 -6.47
CA VAL A 19 -11.41 7.87 -6.36
C VAL A 19 -10.63 8.20 -7.63
N VAL A 20 -11.12 7.81 -8.80
CA VAL A 20 -10.43 8.08 -10.08
C VAL A 20 -10.29 9.57 -10.33
N THR A 21 -11.35 10.35 -10.09
CA THR A 21 -11.33 11.81 -10.34
C THR A 21 -10.31 12.51 -9.44
N ASP A 22 -10.28 12.17 -8.15
CA ASP A 22 -9.41 12.82 -7.19
C ASP A 22 -7.95 12.44 -7.40
N TYR A 23 -7.64 11.16 -7.66
CA TYR A 23 -6.27 10.75 -7.94
C TYR A 23 -5.76 11.29 -9.27
N ARG A 24 -6.64 11.54 -10.24
CA ARG A 24 -6.26 12.23 -11.48
C ARG A 24 -5.95 13.70 -11.25
N ALA A 25 -6.63 14.33 -10.30
CA ALA A 25 -6.34 15.71 -9.90
C ALA A 25 -5.04 15.80 -9.08
N ALA A 26 -4.82 14.83 -8.18
CA ALA A 26 -3.64 14.78 -7.31
C ALA A 26 -2.36 14.35 -8.06
N LEU A 27 -2.48 13.48 -9.08
CA LEU A 27 -1.36 13.01 -9.90
C LEU A 27 -1.71 13.11 -11.40
N PRO A 28 -1.72 14.33 -11.99
CA PRO A 28 -2.13 14.54 -13.38
C PRO A 28 -1.30 13.76 -14.42
N GLU A 29 -0.05 13.45 -14.10
CA GLU A 29 0.88 12.70 -14.95
C GLU A 29 0.79 11.17 -14.80
N ALA A 30 0.04 10.67 -13.82
CA ALA A 30 -0.06 9.23 -13.58
C ALA A 30 -1.13 8.58 -14.47
N GLU A 31 -0.83 7.38 -14.97
CA GLU A 31 -1.82 6.54 -15.64
C GLU A 31 -2.63 5.78 -14.58
N ILE A 32 -3.96 5.95 -14.58
CA ILE A 32 -4.85 5.28 -13.63
C ILE A 32 -5.44 4.02 -14.25
N TYR A 33 -5.17 2.89 -13.61
CA TYR A 33 -5.67 1.58 -13.99
C TYR A 33 -6.66 1.06 -12.95
N VAL A 34 -7.88 0.76 -13.39
CA VAL A 34 -8.87 0.05 -12.59
C VAL A 34 -9.00 -1.36 -13.13
N TYR A 35 -8.78 -2.36 -12.28
CA TYR A 35 -9.03 -3.75 -12.65
C TYR A 35 -10.31 -4.23 -11.98
N ASP A 36 -11.32 -4.47 -12.80
CA ASP A 36 -12.58 -5.06 -12.35
C ASP A 36 -12.44 -6.57 -12.13
N ASN A 37 -12.86 -7.03 -10.96
CA ASN A 37 -12.75 -8.43 -10.53
C ASN A 37 -14.11 -9.12 -10.41
N ASN A 38 -14.93 -8.96 -11.45
CA ASN A 38 -16.32 -9.45 -11.57
C ASN A 38 -17.33 -8.61 -10.78
N SER A 39 -17.26 -7.29 -10.88
CA SER A 39 -18.31 -6.43 -10.32
C SER A 39 -19.64 -6.62 -11.08
N THR A 40 -20.75 -6.37 -10.39
CA THR A 40 -22.12 -6.48 -10.91
C THR A 40 -22.92 -5.19 -10.76
N ASP A 41 -22.28 -4.12 -10.33
CA ASP A 41 -22.89 -2.83 -9.95
C ASP A 41 -22.52 -1.66 -10.89
N GLY A 42 -21.82 -1.94 -12.00
CA GLY A 42 -21.39 -0.93 -12.97
C GLY A 42 -20.11 -0.17 -12.58
N THR A 43 -19.33 -0.68 -11.62
CA THR A 43 -18.02 -0.12 -11.23
C THR A 43 -17.11 0.19 -12.43
N ASP A 44 -17.05 -0.73 -13.38
CA ASP A 44 -16.20 -0.66 -14.56
C ASP A 44 -16.62 0.50 -15.50
N GLU A 45 -17.93 0.67 -15.74
CA GLU A 45 -18.47 1.74 -16.57
C GLU A 45 -18.19 3.12 -15.95
N LEU A 46 -18.41 3.24 -14.64
CA LEU A 46 -18.15 4.47 -13.88
C LEU A 46 -16.66 4.82 -13.87
N ALA A 47 -15.79 3.84 -13.71
CA ALA A 47 -14.34 4.03 -13.77
C ALA A 47 -13.88 4.54 -15.15
N ARG A 48 -14.38 3.95 -16.24
CA ARG A 48 -14.06 4.44 -17.61
C ARG A 48 -14.55 5.87 -17.81
N ALA A 49 -15.77 6.17 -17.37
CA ALA A 49 -16.35 7.51 -17.50
C ALA A 49 -15.56 8.56 -16.72
N ALA A 50 -14.97 8.19 -15.58
CA ALA A 50 -14.09 9.05 -14.79
C ALA A 50 -12.67 9.22 -15.39
N GLY A 51 -12.33 8.45 -16.43
CA GLY A 51 -11.07 8.57 -17.16
C GLY A 51 -10.00 7.54 -16.79
N ALA A 52 -10.35 6.46 -16.08
CA ALA A 52 -9.43 5.35 -15.84
C ALA A 52 -9.34 4.40 -17.05
N THR A 53 -8.19 3.77 -17.20
CA THR A 53 -8.04 2.60 -18.08
C THR A 53 -8.55 1.37 -17.34
N VAL A 54 -9.67 0.81 -17.82
CA VAL A 54 -10.28 -0.36 -17.18
C VAL A 54 -9.81 -1.66 -17.82
N ARG A 55 -9.40 -2.61 -16.98
CA ARG A 55 -9.02 -3.98 -17.34
C ARG A 55 -9.76 -4.98 -16.44
N TYR A 56 -9.58 -6.27 -16.69
CA TYR A 56 -10.33 -7.32 -16.01
C TYR A 56 -9.43 -8.46 -15.55
N GLU A 57 -9.73 -9.01 -14.37
CA GLU A 57 -9.23 -10.30 -13.92
C GLU A 57 -10.44 -11.12 -13.47
N HIS A 58 -10.74 -12.21 -14.19
CA HIS A 58 -11.95 -12.99 -13.92
C HIS A 58 -11.78 -13.99 -12.78
N ARG A 59 -10.54 -14.32 -12.37
CA ARG A 59 -10.31 -15.13 -11.17
C ARG A 59 -10.53 -14.24 -9.96
N GLN A 60 -11.66 -14.44 -9.29
CA GLN A 60 -12.04 -13.65 -8.14
C GLN A 60 -10.99 -13.71 -7.01
N GLY A 61 -10.77 -12.58 -6.34
CA GLY A 61 -9.85 -12.40 -5.23
C GLY A 61 -8.81 -11.32 -5.52
N LYS A 62 -8.67 -10.37 -4.59
CA LYS A 62 -7.73 -9.24 -4.67
C LYS A 62 -6.30 -9.66 -5.04
N GLY A 63 -5.83 -10.79 -4.50
CA GLY A 63 -4.50 -11.33 -4.83
C GLY A 63 -4.31 -11.72 -6.30
N ASN A 64 -5.35 -12.22 -6.98
CA ASN A 64 -5.28 -12.52 -8.41
C ASN A 64 -5.17 -11.22 -9.22
N VAL A 65 -5.97 -10.21 -8.85
CA VAL A 65 -5.97 -8.90 -9.50
C VAL A 65 -4.60 -8.24 -9.38
N ILE A 66 -4.06 -8.16 -8.16
CA ILE A 66 -2.75 -7.56 -7.89
C ILE A 66 -1.64 -8.26 -8.71
N ARG A 67 -1.62 -9.59 -8.73
CA ARG A 67 -0.64 -10.34 -9.54
C ARG A 67 -0.77 -10.05 -11.04
N THR A 68 -1.99 -9.86 -11.52
CA THR A 68 -2.24 -9.55 -12.93
C THR A 68 -1.85 -8.12 -13.26
N MET A 69 -2.15 -7.14 -12.39
CA MET A 69 -1.68 -5.75 -12.54
C MET A 69 -0.17 -5.67 -12.68
N PHE A 70 0.58 -6.25 -11.73
CA PHE A 70 2.05 -6.22 -11.76
C PHE A 70 2.66 -7.05 -12.90
N ARG A 71 1.91 -7.97 -13.51
CA ARG A 71 2.36 -8.72 -14.70
C ARG A 71 2.15 -7.94 -15.99
N GLU A 72 1.10 -7.12 -16.06
CA GLU A 72 0.66 -6.49 -17.31
C GLU A 72 0.97 -5.00 -17.41
N ILE A 73 1.23 -4.33 -16.28
CA ILE A 73 1.55 -2.91 -16.22
C ILE A 73 3.04 -2.77 -15.96
N GLU A 74 3.73 -2.10 -16.88
CA GLU A 74 5.09 -1.64 -16.70
C GLU A 74 5.08 -0.14 -16.39
N ALA A 75 5.65 0.23 -15.26
CA ALA A 75 5.84 1.59 -14.78
C ALA A 75 7.13 1.69 -13.95
N ASP A 76 7.67 2.90 -13.83
CA ASP A 76 8.84 3.18 -12.98
C ASP A 76 8.42 3.25 -11.49
N ALA A 77 7.18 3.66 -11.23
CA ALA A 77 6.58 3.64 -9.90
C ALA A 77 5.11 3.22 -9.95
N TYR A 78 4.69 2.50 -8.92
CA TYR A 78 3.32 2.03 -8.75
C TYR A 78 2.76 2.60 -7.45
N LEU A 79 1.60 3.24 -7.54
CA LEU A 79 0.79 3.60 -6.38
C LEU A 79 -0.45 2.70 -6.36
N MET A 80 -0.50 1.75 -5.44
CA MET A 80 -1.63 0.82 -5.33
C MET A 80 -2.56 1.27 -4.20
N LEU A 81 -3.86 1.31 -4.46
CA LEU A 81 -4.89 1.78 -3.52
C LEU A 81 -6.21 1.04 -3.73
N ASP A 82 -7.13 1.15 -2.77
CA ASP A 82 -8.44 0.48 -2.83
C ASP A 82 -9.52 1.39 -3.46
N GLY A 83 -10.47 0.77 -4.16
CA GLY A 83 -11.55 1.48 -4.86
C GLY A 83 -12.62 2.09 -3.94
N ASP A 84 -12.51 1.91 -2.63
CA ASP A 84 -13.49 2.35 -1.62
C ASP A 84 -13.23 3.77 -1.09
N GLY A 85 -12.09 4.38 -1.45
CA GLY A 85 -11.71 5.72 -1.02
C GLY A 85 -11.05 5.78 0.37
N THR A 86 -10.53 4.66 0.88
CA THR A 86 -9.80 4.60 2.15
C THR A 86 -8.57 5.52 2.19
N TYR A 87 -7.91 5.73 1.05
CA TYR A 87 -6.65 6.47 0.96
C TYR A 87 -6.86 7.91 0.48
N LEU A 88 -6.23 8.86 1.16
CA LEU A 88 -6.30 10.27 0.86
C LEU A 88 -5.48 10.62 -0.40
N PRO A 89 -6.10 11.21 -1.45
CA PRO A 89 -5.39 11.64 -2.65
C PRO A 89 -4.26 12.64 -2.36
N GLU A 90 -4.40 13.50 -1.35
CA GLU A 90 -3.36 14.47 -0.95
C GLU A 90 -2.08 13.84 -0.39
N ASP A 91 -2.11 12.56 -0.03
CA ASP A 91 -0.93 11.82 0.42
C ASP A 91 -0.20 11.12 -0.74
N ALA A 92 -0.77 11.09 -1.94
CA ALA A 92 -0.22 10.39 -3.09
C ALA A 92 1.19 10.88 -3.46
N GLU A 93 1.40 12.20 -3.56
CA GLU A 93 2.71 12.77 -3.83
C GLU A 93 3.71 12.45 -2.71
N LYS A 94 3.28 12.52 -1.44
CA LYS A 94 4.15 12.20 -0.29
C LYS A 94 4.59 10.75 -0.29
N MET A 95 3.72 9.83 -0.72
CA MET A 95 4.05 8.40 -0.85
C MET A 95 5.04 8.13 -1.98
N LEU A 96 5.01 8.93 -3.05
CA LEU A 96 5.94 8.80 -4.17
C LEU A 96 7.26 9.54 -3.92
N LEU A 97 7.26 10.56 -3.05
CA LEU A 97 8.43 11.41 -2.77
C LEU A 97 9.73 10.63 -2.49
N PRO A 98 9.74 9.56 -1.66
CA PRO A 98 10.95 8.79 -1.40
C PRO A 98 11.58 8.21 -2.67
N LEU A 99 10.77 7.81 -3.66
CA LEU A 99 11.26 7.26 -4.93
C LEU A 99 12.03 8.31 -5.75
N PHE A 100 11.75 9.60 -5.55
CA PHE A 100 12.44 10.70 -6.22
C PHE A 100 13.63 11.25 -5.42
N SER A 101 13.51 11.34 -4.09
CA SER A 101 14.58 11.85 -3.22
C SER A 101 15.69 10.83 -2.97
N GLY A 102 15.39 9.54 -3.22
CA GLY A 102 16.21 8.42 -2.79
C GLY A 102 16.01 8.12 -1.30
N PHE A 103 16.18 6.85 -0.97
CA PHE A 103 16.29 6.33 0.39
C PHE A 103 17.20 5.10 0.34
N ASP A 104 17.92 4.85 1.43
CA ASP A 104 18.87 3.75 1.58
C ASP A 104 18.33 2.64 2.49
N HIS A 105 17.26 2.92 3.27
CA HIS A 105 16.67 1.99 4.21
C HIS A 105 15.15 2.01 4.22
N VAL A 106 14.51 0.84 4.37
CA VAL A 106 13.05 0.68 4.55
C VAL A 106 12.76 -0.07 5.84
N ILE A 107 11.91 0.52 6.69
CA ILE A 107 11.33 -0.20 7.84
C ILE A 107 9.95 -0.72 7.43
N VAL A 108 9.81 -2.04 7.34
CA VAL A 108 8.57 -2.70 6.96
C VAL A 108 7.80 -3.11 8.22
N ILE A 109 6.75 -2.37 8.55
CA ILE A 109 5.84 -2.66 9.66
C ILE A 109 4.55 -3.27 9.09
N SER A 110 4.37 -4.59 9.25
CA SER A 110 3.24 -5.30 8.65
C SER A 110 2.29 -5.87 9.68
N VAL A 111 1.07 -6.21 9.21
CA VAL A 111 0.13 -7.07 9.95
C VAL A 111 0.79 -8.37 10.43
N SER A 112 0.28 -8.91 11.54
CA SER A 112 0.71 -10.17 12.16
C SER A 112 0.97 -11.28 11.14
N SER A 113 2.17 -11.87 11.19
CA SER A 113 2.49 -13.06 10.38
C SER A 113 1.63 -14.28 10.73
N GLY A 114 0.99 -14.29 11.90
CA GLY A 114 0.05 -15.34 12.31
C GLY A 114 -1.32 -15.23 11.65
N LEU A 115 -1.64 -14.09 11.03
CA LEU A 115 -2.93 -13.80 10.43
C LEU A 115 -2.84 -13.64 8.90
N SER A 116 -1.69 -13.20 8.39
CA SER A 116 -1.48 -12.97 6.96
C SER A 116 -0.09 -13.39 6.51
N GLY A 117 -0.01 -13.85 5.25
CA GLY A 117 1.26 -14.09 4.56
C GLY A 117 2.02 -12.82 4.17
N THR A 118 1.45 -11.62 4.38
CA THR A 118 2.04 -10.33 3.98
C THR A 118 3.48 -10.15 4.48
N PHE A 119 3.74 -10.45 5.76
CA PHE A 119 5.09 -10.32 6.35
C PHE A 119 6.12 -11.15 5.56
N ASN A 120 5.81 -12.42 5.31
CA ASN A 120 6.71 -13.33 4.60
C ASN A 120 6.87 -12.95 3.13
N ALA A 121 5.80 -12.49 2.47
CA ALA A 121 5.85 -12.02 1.10
C ALA A 121 6.79 -10.81 0.96
N LEU A 122 6.66 -9.83 1.85
CA LEU A 122 7.52 -8.64 1.86
C LEU A 122 8.97 -8.99 2.20
N ARG A 123 9.20 -9.92 3.13
CA ARG A 123 10.55 -10.41 3.47
C ARG A 123 11.24 -11.06 2.28
N LEU A 124 10.54 -11.92 1.53
CA LEU A 124 11.09 -12.54 0.32
C LEU A 124 11.31 -11.51 -0.79
N ALA A 125 10.41 -10.56 -0.95
CA ALA A 125 10.58 -9.47 -1.90
C ALA A 125 11.82 -8.62 -1.56
N SER A 126 12.04 -8.28 -0.28
CA SER A 126 13.19 -7.48 0.14
C SER A 126 14.53 -8.15 -0.13
N GLU A 127 14.61 -9.48 -0.10
CA GLU A 127 15.83 -10.23 -0.46
C GLU A 127 16.24 -10.04 -1.93
N SER A 128 15.31 -9.61 -2.79
CA SER A 128 15.53 -9.43 -4.22
C SER A 128 15.92 -8.00 -4.62
N TYR A 129 15.95 -7.04 -3.68
CA TYR A 129 16.28 -5.65 -3.95
C TYR A 129 17.73 -5.34 -3.56
N GLU A 130 18.59 -5.20 -4.56
CA GLU A 130 19.97 -4.76 -4.37
C GLU A 130 20.04 -3.23 -4.14
N GLY A 131 20.93 -2.79 -3.25
CA GLY A 131 21.19 -1.37 -3.01
C GLY A 131 20.28 -0.70 -1.96
N LEU A 132 19.42 -1.46 -1.31
CA LEU A 132 18.51 -0.97 -0.27
C LEU A 132 18.50 -1.91 0.94
N SER A 133 18.63 -1.37 2.15
CA SER A 133 18.51 -2.16 3.38
C SER A 133 17.08 -2.20 3.91
N PHE A 134 16.72 -3.30 4.56
CA PHE A 134 15.37 -3.52 5.07
C PHE A 134 15.40 -3.95 6.54
N THR A 135 14.55 -3.35 7.36
CA THR A 135 14.22 -3.83 8.71
C THR A 135 12.78 -4.33 8.70
N MET A 136 12.61 -5.64 8.90
CA MET A 136 11.30 -6.27 8.96
C MET A 136 10.77 -6.28 10.39
N TYR A 137 9.60 -5.70 10.63
CA TYR A 137 8.93 -5.71 11.93
C TYR A 137 7.55 -6.35 11.83
N ASP A 138 7.43 -7.55 12.39
CA ASP A 138 6.14 -8.23 12.54
C ASP A 138 5.42 -7.67 13.75
N THR A 139 4.35 -6.92 13.53
CA THR A 139 3.59 -6.28 14.62
C THR A 139 2.93 -7.28 15.56
N LYS A 140 2.65 -8.50 15.09
CA LYS A 140 1.80 -9.49 15.79
C LYS A 140 0.40 -8.97 16.12
N THR A 141 -0.05 -7.88 15.49
CA THR A 141 -1.40 -7.33 15.62
C THR A 141 -1.93 -6.85 14.26
N LEU A 142 -3.09 -6.19 14.22
CA LEU A 142 -3.68 -5.56 13.03
C LEU A 142 -4.47 -4.29 13.42
N GLY A 143 -4.93 -3.55 12.42
CA GLY A 143 -5.82 -2.40 12.63
C GLY A 143 -5.15 -1.28 13.43
N ALA A 144 -5.87 -0.75 14.43
CA ALA A 144 -5.42 0.42 15.19
C ALA A 144 -4.08 0.20 15.93
N GLY A 145 -3.82 -1.02 16.41
CA GLY A 145 -2.56 -1.33 17.10
C GLY A 145 -1.35 -1.26 16.16
N GLN A 146 -1.51 -1.78 14.94
CA GLN A 146 -0.51 -1.60 13.90
C GLN A 146 -0.31 -0.12 13.58
N GLY A 147 -1.39 0.65 13.43
CA GLY A 147 -1.31 2.09 13.17
C GLY A 147 -0.52 2.85 14.23
N PHE A 148 -0.77 2.55 15.52
CA PHE A 148 -0.02 3.15 16.62
C PHE A 148 1.49 2.85 16.55
N LEU A 149 1.85 1.61 16.24
CA LEU A 149 3.26 1.21 16.11
C LEU A 149 3.96 1.94 14.95
N VAL A 150 3.26 2.17 13.83
CA VAL A 150 3.79 2.97 12.70
C VAL A 150 4.04 4.41 13.12
N LEU A 151 3.07 5.05 13.78
CA LEU A 151 3.22 6.43 14.27
C LEU A 151 4.39 6.56 15.25
N ARG A 152 4.51 5.59 16.17
CA ARG A 152 5.61 5.58 17.12
C ARG A 152 6.98 5.36 16.46
N ALA A 153 7.05 4.51 15.44
CA ALA A 153 8.27 4.33 14.66
C ALA A 153 8.68 5.63 13.96
N LEU A 154 7.72 6.37 13.40
CA LEU A 154 7.95 7.65 12.76
C LEU A 154 8.50 8.69 13.75
N GLU A 155 7.89 8.83 14.94
CA GLU A 155 8.38 9.73 15.99
C GLU A 155 9.84 9.42 16.40
N LEU A 156 10.19 8.14 16.51
CA LEU A 156 11.53 7.72 16.87
C LEU A 156 12.53 7.97 15.73
N LEU A 157 12.11 7.75 14.48
CA LEU A 157 12.91 8.06 13.30
C LEU A 157 13.20 9.57 13.21
N GLU A 158 12.18 10.41 13.42
CA GLU A 158 12.32 11.88 13.47
C GLU A 158 13.21 12.34 14.63
N ALA A 159 13.24 11.59 15.73
CA ALA A 159 14.16 11.80 16.85
C ALA A 159 15.59 11.29 16.59
N GLY A 160 15.89 10.81 15.37
CA GLY A 160 17.22 10.35 14.96
C GLY A 160 17.60 8.98 15.49
N ARG A 161 16.62 8.15 15.89
CA ARG A 161 16.89 6.76 16.30
C ARG A 161 17.20 5.89 15.09
N THR A 162 18.11 4.95 15.29
CA THR A 162 18.45 3.92 14.30
C THR A 162 17.32 2.89 14.17
N PRO A 163 17.22 2.15 13.04
CA PRO A 163 16.23 1.09 12.88
C PRO A 163 16.22 0.05 14.02
N ASP A 164 17.39 -0.34 14.54
CA ASP A 164 17.51 -1.31 15.64
C ASP A 164 16.97 -0.75 16.97
N GLU A 165 17.25 0.52 17.26
CA GLU A 165 16.69 1.22 18.42
C GLU A 165 15.16 1.35 18.31
N ILE A 166 14.65 1.59 17.10
CA ILE A 166 13.22 1.65 16.82
C ILE A 166 12.59 0.29 17.12
N VAL A 167 13.10 -0.81 16.54
CA VAL A 167 12.57 -2.16 16.77
C VAL A 167 12.57 -2.50 18.26
N THR A 168 13.66 -2.21 18.96
CA THR A 168 13.78 -2.44 20.41
C THR A 168 12.70 -1.69 21.20
N ALA A 169 12.43 -0.43 20.85
CA ALA A 169 11.39 0.36 21.48
C ALA A 169 9.98 -0.14 21.17
N LEU A 170 9.73 -0.58 19.93
CA LEU A 170 8.44 -1.16 19.55
C LEU A 170 8.18 -2.50 20.24
N ASP A 171 9.20 -3.35 20.39
CA ASP A 171 9.09 -4.61 21.14
C ASP A 171 8.76 -4.37 22.60
N LYS A 172 9.42 -3.39 23.24
CA LYS A 172 9.09 -3.00 24.61
C LYS A 172 7.62 -2.56 24.74
N LEU A 173 7.15 -1.70 23.82
CA LEU A 173 5.76 -1.24 23.83
C LEU A 173 4.75 -2.38 23.69
N ARG A 174 5.08 -3.36 22.84
CA ARG A 174 4.24 -4.52 22.60
C ARG A 174 4.20 -5.47 23.79
N PHE A 175 5.35 -5.79 24.39
CA PHE A 175 5.46 -6.87 25.38
C PHE A 175 5.41 -6.39 26.83
N GLU A 176 5.92 -5.20 27.12
CA GLU A 176 6.06 -4.68 28.49
C GLU A 176 4.98 -3.65 28.81
N ASP A 177 4.74 -2.69 27.91
CA ASP A 177 3.84 -1.57 28.17
C ASP A 177 2.36 -1.88 27.80
N SER A 178 2.05 -3.15 27.50
CA SER A 178 0.69 -3.69 27.35
C SER A 178 -0.15 -3.07 26.24
N LEU A 179 0.43 -2.80 25.06
CA LEU A 179 -0.35 -2.70 23.82
C LEU A 179 -0.77 -4.10 23.33
N ALA A 180 -1.41 -4.86 24.21
CA ALA A 180 -2.00 -6.16 23.90
C ALA A 180 -3.33 -5.93 23.17
N ILE A 181 -3.26 -5.62 21.87
CA ILE A 181 -4.41 -5.78 20.99
C ILE A 181 -4.38 -7.23 20.52
N TYR A 182 -5.14 -8.07 21.24
CA TYR A 182 -5.39 -9.50 20.99
C TYR A 182 -5.86 -9.77 19.56
#